data_AF-A0A554GKT2-F1
#
_entry.id   AF-A0A554GKT2-F1
#
_cell.length_a   1.000
_cell.length_b   1.000
_cell.length_c   1.000
_cell.angle_alpha   90.00
_cell.angle_beta   90.00
_cell.angle_gamma   90.00
#
_symmetry.space_group_name_H-M   'P 1'
#
loop_
_entity.id
_entity.type
_entity.pdbx_description
1 polymer ?
#
loop_
_entity_poly.entity_id
_entity_poly.type
_entity_poly.pdbx_seq_one_letter_code
_entity_poly.pdbx_strand_id
1 'polypeptide(L)'
;MSAPSTSPRLGLLLLGGIGLCSLAFVAVVRLSMAYEKVLFVNGLDSEVTVSAGGKRFTLDANGHRLRRLPVGPLEVDVRNATGPLAHETVFVTDEGGLFIYNLLGAAPLYSTTVRYSRTQDSNGAPDSQPLSLGGKVFQRVGQFDYVLTDPPERMSVRSESGRSITRTHLGRFPGGWTTTFGMLMDSRQTAEANQLAEALWRALPETRSAEEAAFVSRLSLARKEGLLASVAVSRAWRDAHRDDLTAHRLWASEMRRAERNDEVRAYYVAELEREPGAVVMAIMLSRYEPAGEGTKRLEALMRDHPGEPLPRKALALRYVRQQRWADALPLLEAMEQQDSDYALVLDMHAETLVALGRREEAARKVSERLLKAGAKDDTVNPDDVLLYAKLVGGSSQKGKKNAVMRQLITWASKKPADAVVSEWVAASLGEPVVSPESSNAPSDNVLAAATRVLMALAEEPKVAARDCADIEFSVFRRMGTDATLLLAAESERLGDSALAARILDVSAVEMGFGELQDVVHGKLPLESLPTLDWGERAALSLVVARRLDAEGVDSKAAYARVKREALLPGPVTAALEHWARPKPSSAVAGDTEP
;
A
#
# COMPACT_ATOMS: atom_id res chain seq x y z
N MET A 1 89.58 33.75 -33.03
CA MET A 1 88.20 33.46 -33.50
C MET A 1 88.18 32.03 -33.96
N SER A 2 87.69 31.12 -33.12
CA SER A 2 87.63 29.68 -33.40
C SER A 2 86.19 29.23 -33.21
N ALA A 3 85.58 28.73 -34.28
CA ALA A 3 84.20 28.25 -34.28
C ALA A 3 84.10 26.89 -33.56
N PRO A 4 83.10 26.68 -32.68
CA PRO A 4 82.90 25.37 -32.07
C PRO A 4 82.21 24.42 -33.05
N SER A 5 82.86 23.26 -33.23
CA SER A 5 82.35 22.10 -33.95
C SER A 5 81.10 21.54 -33.25
N THR A 6 79.94 21.72 -33.86
CA THR A 6 78.70 21.04 -33.46
C THR A 6 78.72 19.62 -34.01
N SER A 7 79.02 18.64 -33.15
CA SER A 7 78.93 17.23 -33.53
C SER A 7 77.45 16.78 -33.58
N PRO A 8 76.98 16.18 -34.69
CA PRO A 8 75.57 15.77 -34.86
C PRO A 8 75.20 14.51 -34.06
N ARG A 9 76.12 13.97 -33.25
CA ARG A 9 75.90 12.74 -32.47
C ARG A 9 75.31 12.96 -31.07
N LEU A 10 75.32 14.20 -30.57
CA LEU A 10 74.72 14.50 -29.26
C LEU A 10 73.20 14.75 -29.32
N GLY A 11 72.68 15.19 -30.48
CA GLY A 11 71.24 15.45 -30.66
C GLY A 11 70.37 14.19 -30.72
N LEU A 12 70.92 13.07 -31.20
CA LEU A 12 70.18 11.81 -31.32
C LEU A 12 70.05 11.03 -30.00
N LEU A 13 70.96 11.23 -29.04
CA LEU A 13 70.90 10.57 -27.73
C LEU A 13 69.94 11.27 -26.75
N LEU A 14 69.77 12.60 -26.85
CA LEU A 14 68.81 13.35 -26.03
C LEU A 14 67.34 13.12 -26.45
N LEU A 15 67.08 12.89 -27.74
CA LEU A 15 65.74 12.54 -28.24
C LEU A 15 65.32 11.10 -27.86
N GLY A 16 66.27 10.16 -27.80
CA GLY A 16 66.01 8.79 -27.35
C GLY A 16 65.68 8.67 -25.85
N GLY A 17 66.33 9.47 -25.00
CA GLY A 17 66.10 9.49 -23.55
C GLY A 17 64.74 10.07 -23.14
N ILE A 18 64.31 11.14 -23.80
CA ILE A 18 62.99 11.75 -23.55
C ILE A 18 61.85 10.81 -23.98
N GLY A 19 62.01 10.09 -25.10
CA GLY A 19 61.06 9.07 -25.55
C GLY A 19 60.92 7.89 -24.59
N LEU A 20 62.03 7.43 -23.99
CA LEU A 20 62.03 6.33 -23.01
C LEU A 20 61.42 6.73 -21.65
N CYS A 21 61.70 7.93 -21.14
CA CYS A 21 61.11 8.42 -19.90
C CYS A 21 59.60 8.72 -20.05
N SER A 22 59.16 9.24 -21.20
CA SER A 22 57.74 9.46 -21.46
C SER A 22 56.97 8.15 -21.69
N LEU A 23 57.58 7.14 -22.33
CA LEU A 23 57.00 5.79 -22.42
C LEU A 23 56.93 5.09 -21.05
N ALA A 24 57.95 5.23 -20.21
CA ALA A 24 57.94 4.68 -18.85
C ALA A 24 56.91 5.38 -17.95
N PHE A 25 56.76 6.70 -18.06
CA PHE A 25 55.74 7.45 -17.33
C PHE A 25 54.32 7.08 -17.79
N VAL A 26 54.08 6.94 -19.10
CA VAL A 26 52.80 6.48 -19.64
C VAL A 26 52.51 5.02 -19.24
N ALA A 27 53.53 4.16 -19.19
CA ALA A 27 53.39 2.78 -18.74
C ALA A 27 53.07 2.71 -17.23
N VAL A 28 53.76 3.49 -16.38
CA VAL A 28 53.50 3.56 -14.94
C VAL A 28 52.11 4.13 -14.67
N VAL A 29 51.72 5.23 -15.34
CA VAL A 29 50.39 5.83 -15.22
C VAL A 29 49.30 4.85 -15.68
N ARG A 30 49.50 4.11 -16.78
CA ARG A 30 48.57 3.05 -17.23
C ARG A 30 48.51 1.85 -16.29
N LEU A 31 49.63 1.46 -15.67
CA LEU A 31 49.67 0.37 -14.71
C LEU A 31 49.09 0.77 -13.34
N SER A 32 49.13 2.07 -12.99
CA SER A 32 48.57 2.59 -11.74
C SER A 32 47.08 2.93 -11.80
N MET A 33 46.46 2.94 -12.98
CA MET A 33 45.00 3.09 -13.08
C MET A 33 44.34 1.75 -12.77
N ALA A 34 43.97 1.54 -11.51
CA ALA A 34 43.09 0.46 -11.10
C ALA A 34 41.72 0.63 -11.77
N TYR A 35 41.12 -0.49 -12.21
CA TYR A 35 39.79 -0.51 -12.82
C TYR A 35 38.89 -1.48 -12.06
N GLU A 36 37.70 -1.01 -11.73
CA GLU A 36 36.69 -1.80 -11.05
C GLU A 36 35.48 -2.07 -11.93
N LYS A 37 34.68 -3.08 -11.52
CA LYS A 37 33.45 -3.46 -12.19
C LYS A 37 32.28 -2.60 -11.68
N VAL A 38 31.66 -1.86 -12.59
CA VAL A 38 30.45 -1.08 -12.34
C VAL A 38 29.30 -1.66 -13.17
N LEU A 39 28.28 -2.16 -12.49
CA LEU A 39 27.03 -2.64 -13.07
C LEU A 39 26.04 -1.47 -13.16
N PHE A 40 25.72 -1.06 -14.38
CA PHE A 40 24.66 -0.08 -14.62
C PHE A 40 23.34 -0.82 -14.81
N VAL A 41 22.30 -0.41 -14.09
CA VAL A 41 20.95 -1.01 -14.17
C VAL A 41 19.94 0.07 -14.46
N ASN A 42 19.14 -0.11 -15.51
CA ASN A 42 17.99 0.72 -15.81
C ASN A 42 16.74 0.05 -15.21
N GLY A 43 16.04 0.74 -14.31
CA GLY A 43 14.75 0.30 -13.75
C GLY A 43 13.54 1.01 -14.35
N LEU A 44 13.76 1.85 -15.37
CA LEU A 44 12.73 2.61 -16.05
C LEU A 44 12.12 1.81 -17.20
N ASP A 45 10.91 2.20 -17.60
CA ASP A 45 10.16 1.60 -18.69
C ASP A 45 10.56 2.16 -20.08
N SER A 46 11.63 2.96 -20.12
CA SER A 46 12.18 3.55 -21.34
C SER A 46 13.69 3.34 -21.45
N GLU A 47 14.18 3.35 -22.69
CA GLU A 47 15.61 3.29 -22.99
C GLU A 47 16.33 4.57 -22.54
N VAL A 48 17.56 4.42 -22.05
CA VAL A 48 18.43 5.54 -21.67
C VAL A 48 19.82 5.43 -22.29
N THR A 49 20.45 6.59 -22.50
CA THR A 49 21.86 6.72 -22.83
C THR A 49 22.64 7.15 -21.59
N VAL A 50 23.69 6.39 -21.25
CA VAL A 50 24.61 6.67 -20.16
C VAL A 50 25.97 7.08 -20.73
N SER A 51 26.56 8.15 -20.19
CA SER A 51 27.97 8.50 -20.40
C SER A 51 28.70 8.44 -19.06
N ALA A 52 29.70 7.58 -18.95
CA ALA A 52 30.48 7.39 -17.73
C ALA A 52 31.95 7.10 -18.05
N GLY A 53 32.87 7.84 -17.43
CA GLY A 53 34.31 7.63 -17.60
C GLY A 53 34.77 7.74 -19.06
N GLY A 54 34.22 8.71 -19.80
CA GLY A 54 34.48 8.95 -21.22
C GLY A 54 33.85 7.92 -22.17
N LYS A 55 33.07 6.96 -21.67
CA LYS A 55 32.37 5.95 -22.49
C LYS A 55 30.89 6.25 -22.53
N ARG A 56 30.30 6.20 -23.73
CA ARG A 56 28.85 6.32 -23.94
C ARG A 56 28.24 4.98 -24.34
N PHE A 57 27.11 4.61 -23.77
CA PHE A 57 26.39 3.39 -24.09
C PHE A 57 24.90 3.50 -23.76
N THR A 58 24.09 2.69 -24.42
CA THR A 58 22.65 2.60 -24.21
C THR A 58 22.31 1.45 -23.25
N LEU A 59 21.25 1.65 -22.46
CA LEU A 59 20.57 0.65 -21.65
C LEU A 59 19.10 0.60 -22.07
N ASP A 60 18.64 -0.56 -22.50
CA ASP A 60 17.24 -0.81 -22.82
C ASP A 60 16.36 -0.57 -21.58
N ALA A 61 15.04 -0.43 -21.79
CA ALA A 61 14.06 -0.45 -20.71
C ALA A 61 14.24 -1.72 -19.87
N ASN A 62 14.34 -1.57 -18.54
CA ASN A 62 14.67 -2.69 -17.65
C ASN A 62 15.95 -3.45 -18.07
N GLY A 63 16.91 -2.79 -18.73
CA GLY A 63 18.19 -3.35 -19.16
C GLY A 63 19.31 -3.18 -18.12
N HIS A 64 20.43 -3.84 -18.33
CA HIS A 64 21.63 -3.66 -17.52
C HIS A 64 22.91 -3.85 -18.32
N ARG A 65 24.03 -3.29 -17.85
CA ARG A 65 25.33 -3.43 -18.50
C ARG A 65 26.49 -3.34 -17.52
N LEU A 66 27.38 -4.33 -17.56
CA LEU A 66 28.61 -4.33 -16.79
C LEU A 66 29.73 -3.60 -17.53
N ARG A 67 30.42 -2.69 -16.85
CA ARG A 67 31.56 -1.93 -17.38
C ARG A 67 32.76 -1.99 -16.44
N ARG A 68 33.96 -1.92 -17.02
CA ARG A 68 35.20 -1.66 -16.29
C ARG A 68 35.53 -0.18 -16.39
N LEU A 69 35.55 0.49 -15.24
CA LEU A 69 35.74 1.93 -15.10
C LEU A 69 36.88 2.23 -14.12
N PRO A 70 37.58 3.36 -14.28
CA PRO A 70 38.71 3.71 -13.42
C PRO A 70 38.27 3.92 -11.97
N VAL A 71 39.14 3.56 -11.03
CA VAL A 71 39.03 3.95 -9.62
C VAL A 71 39.18 5.48 -9.50
N GLY A 72 38.37 6.10 -8.64
CA GLY A 72 38.31 7.53 -8.41
C GLY A 72 36.92 8.12 -8.67
N PRO A 73 36.82 9.47 -8.74
CA PRO A 73 35.57 10.14 -9.09
C PRO A 73 35.20 9.83 -10.54
N LEU A 74 33.94 9.48 -10.73
CA LEU A 74 33.35 9.11 -12.00
C LEU A 74 32.12 9.97 -12.25
N GLU A 75 32.21 10.87 -13.22
CA GLU A 75 31.05 11.59 -13.73
C GLU A 75 30.14 10.63 -14.50
N VAL A 76 28.86 10.61 -14.14
CA VAL A 76 27.83 9.83 -14.80
C VAL A 76 26.72 10.77 -15.28
N ASP A 77 26.56 10.82 -16.59
CA ASP A 77 25.48 11.53 -17.28
C ASP A 77 24.47 10.53 -17.81
N VAL A 78 23.20 10.70 -17.48
CA VAL A 78 22.11 9.87 -18.01
C VAL A 78 21.10 10.73 -18.72
N ARG A 79 20.71 10.32 -19.93
CA ARG A 79 19.75 11.03 -20.79
C ARG A 79 18.78 10.04 -21.40
N ASN A 80 17.53 10.42 -21.56
CA ASN A 80 16.56 9.70 -22.38
C ASN A 80 16.24 10.52 -23.65
N ALA A 81 15.19 10.13 -24.37
CA ALA A 81 14.73 10.85 -25.55
C ALA A 81 14.22 12.27 -25.25
N THR A 82 13.68 12.51 -24.05
CA THR A 82 13.07 13.78 -23.67
C THR A 82 14.09 14.78 -23.08
N GLY A 83 15.20 14.31 -22.52
CA GLY A 83 16.21 15.20 -21.95
C GLY A 83 17.22 14.53 -21.03
N PRO A 84 17.99 15.34 -20.26
CA PRO A 84 18.82 14.82 -19.18
C PRO A 84 17.96 14.29 -18.03
N LEU A 85 18.33 13.11 -17.51
CA LEU A 85 17.67 12.46 -16.38
C LEU A 85 18.45 12.64 -15.07
N ALA A 86 19.77 12.44 -15.14
CA ALA A 86 20.65 12.54 -13.98
C ALA A 86 22.05 13.01 -14.43
N HIS A 87 22.69 13.78 -13.56
CA HIS A 87 24.10 14.14 -13.66
C HIS A 87 24.68 14.07 -12.25
N GLU A 88 25.62 13.16 -12.02
CA GLU A 88 26.19 12.95 -10.70
C GLU A 88 27.64 12.44 -10.76
N THR A 89 28.41 12.81 -9.75
CA THR A 89 29.75 12.28 -9.51
C THR A 89 29.66 11.14 -8.50
N VAL A 90 29.98 9.91 -8.93
CA VAL A 90 30.09 8.75 -8.03
C VAL A 90 31.54 8.41 -7.76
N PHE A 91 31.85 7.78 -6.63
CA PHE A 91 33.23 7.46 -6.27
C PHE A 91 33.48 5.95 -6.29
N VAL A 92 34.31 5.49 -7.22
CA VAL A 92 34.70 4.08 -7.36
C VAL A 92 35.99 3.86 -6.55
N THR A 93 35.96 3.02 -5.52
CA THR A 93 37.14 2.71 -4.68
C THR A 93 37.88 1.48 -5.17
N ASP A 94 39.15 1.30 -4.77
CA ASP A 94 40.00 0.14 -5.10
C ASP A 94 39.83 -1.05 -4.13
N GLU A 95 38.83 -0.99 -3.26
CA GLU A 95 38.57 -2.03 -2.26
C GLU A 95 37.99 -3.33 -2.85
N GLY A 96 37.84 -3.40 -4.18
CA GLY A 96 37.27 -4.52 -4.91
C GLY A 96 35.77 -4.71 -4.69
N GLY A 97 35.20 -5.66 -5.43
CA GLY A 97 33.78 -6.03 -5.37
C GLY A 97 33.02 -5.67 -6.64
N LEU A 98 31.73 -5.40 -6.49
CA LEU A 98 30.88 -4.90 -7.57
C LEU A 98 30.30 -3.56 -7.13
N PHE A 99 30.45 -2.54 -7.96
CA PHE A 99 29.72 -1.29 -7.79
C PHE A 99 28.43 -1.36 -8.61
N ILE A 100 27.31 -0.96 -8.02
CA ILE A 100 26.04 -0.87 -8.71
C ILE A 100 25.72 0.61 -8.90
N TYR A 101 25.48 1.00 -10.14
CA TYR A 101 24.82 2.23 -10.50
C TYR A 101 23.39 1.89 -10.93
N ASN A 102 22.45 2.00 -10.00
CA ASN A 102 21.04 1.77 -10.23
C ASN A 102 20.40 3.11 -10.61
N LEU A 103 20.01 3.27 -11.88
CA LEU A 103 19.52 4.55 -12.39
C LEU A 103 18.37 5.09 -11.53
N LEU A 104 18.55 6.27 -10.93
CA LEU A 104 17.62 6.91 -9.98
C LEU A 104 17.26 6.06 -8.74
N GLY A 105 17.97 4.96 -8.50
CA GLY A 105 17.58 3.94 -7.53
C GLY A 105 16.37 3.10 -7.95
N ALA A 106 15.95 3.17 -9.22
CA ALA A 106 14.65 2.68 -9.68
C ALA A 106 14.54 1.16 -9.77
N ALA A 107 15.61 0.43 -10.09
CA ALA A 107 15.51 -1.03 -10.26
C ALA A 107 15.32 -1.76 -8.92
N PRO A 108 14.40 -2.74 -8.84
CA PRO A 108 14.08 -3.47 -7.59
C PRO A 108 15.09 -4.60 -7.38
N LEU A 109 16.33 -4.20 -7.14
CA LEU A 109 17.45 -5.11 -6.92
C LEU A 109 17.35 -5.78 -5.55
N TYR A 110 17.80 -7.03 -5.47
CA TYR A 110 17.92 -7.74 -4.20
C TYR A 110 19.18 -8.58 -4.17
N SER A 111 19.72 -8.80 -2.97
CA SER A 111 20.76 -9.80 -2.73
C SER A 111 20.22 -10.94 -1.89
N THR A 112 20.51 -12.18 -2.31
CA THR A 112 20.19 -13.37 -1.53
C THR A 112 21.35 -14.36 -1.56
N THR A 113 21.30 -15.32 -0.63
CA THR A 113 22.26 -16.40 -0.52
C THR A 113 21.62 -17.70 -0.99
N VAL A 114 22.19 -18.34 -2.00
CA VAL A 114 21.71 -19.61 -2.57
C VAL A 114 22.54 -20.74 -2.01
N ARG A 115 21.90 -21.73 -1.39
CA ARG A 115 22.57 -22.88 -0.79
C ARG A 115 22.31 -24.14 -1.61
N TYR A 116 23.40 -24.78 -2.06
CA TYR A 116 23.38 -26.08 -2.71
C TYR A 116 23.81 -27.16 -1.72
N SER A 117 22.96 -28.13 -1.42
CA SER A 117 23.29 -29.26 -0.55
C SER A 117 23.20 -30.59 -1.31
N ARG A 118 24.01 -31.58 -0.89
CA ARG A 118 24.00 -32.92 -1.47
C ARG A 118 22.77 -33.74 -1.03
N THR A 119 22.34 -33.55 0.22
CA THR A 119 21.08 -34.07 0.74
C THR A 119 20.03 -32.96 0.66
N GLN A 120 18.87 -33.28 0.10
CA GLN A 120 17.65 -32.50 0.25
C GLN A 120 17.21 -32.68 1.71
N ASP A 121 17.85 -31.96 2.63
CA ASP A 121 17.37 -31.92 4.01
C ASP A 121 16.04 -31.16 3.97
N SER A 122 14.93 -31.88 4.12
CA SER A 122 13.58 -31.31 4.18
C SER A 122 13.37 -30.37 5.36
N ASN A 123 14.33 -30.30 6.28
CA ASN A 123 14.38 -29.39 7.43
C ASN A 123 15.46 -28.29 7.26
N GLY A 124 15.88 -27.98 6.03
CA GLY A 124 16.82 -26.89 5.76
C GLY A 124 16.33 -25.58 6.37
N ALA A 125 17.22 -24.87 7.07
CA ALA A 125 16.95 -23.53 7.59
C ALA A 125 16.32 -22.65 6.47
N PRO A 126 15.33 -21.81 6.79
CA PRO A 126 14.63 -21.01 5.79
C PRO A 126 15.64 -20.21 4.97
N ASP A 127 15.42 -20.17 3.65
CA ASP A 127 16.23 -19.35 2.75
C ASP A 127 16.29 -17.93 3.31
N SER A 128 17.49 -17.35 3.34
CA SER A 128 17.67 -15.98 3.83
C SER A 128 16.77 -15.03 3.05
N GLN A 129 15.94 -14.26 3.75
CA GLN A 129 15.08 -13.26 3.11
C GLN A 129 15.95 -12.34 2.21
N PRO A 130 15.54 -12.10 0.95
CA PRO A 130 16.29 -11.23 0.06
C PRO A 130 16.45 -9.83 0.68
N LEU A 131 17.69 -9.37 0.78
CA LEU A 131 17.97 -8.00 1.19
C LEU A 131 17.72 -7.08 0.00
N SER A 132 16.77 -6.16 0.15
CA SER A 132 16.49 -5.14 -0.87
C SER A 132 17.69 -4.20 -1.05
N LEU A 133 18.01 -3.95 -2.31
CA LEU A 133 19.08 -3.06 -2.76
C LEU A 133 18.54 -1.90 -3.62
N GLY A 134 17.21 -1.78 -3.76
CA GLY A 134 16.54 -0.69 -4.46
C GLY A 134 16.61 0.65 -3.70
N GLY A 135 16.24 1.75 -4.37
CA GLY A 135 16.18 3.10 -3.79
C GLY A 135 17.52 3.84 -3.71
N LYS A 136 18.65 3.12 -3.80
CA LYS A 136 20.00 3.71 -3.79
C LYS A 136 20.53 3.85 -5.21
N VAL A 137 20.98 5.04 -5.58
CA VAL A 137 21.51 5.32 -6.93
C VAL A 137 22.86 4.66 -7.16
N PHE A 138 23.77 4.78 -6.18
CA PHE A 138 25.09 4.20 -6.26
C PHE A 138 25.47 3.51 -4.95
N GLN A 139 25.97 2.29 -5.04
CA GLN A 139 26.46 1.56 -3.87
C GLN A 139 27.51 0.52 -4.26
N ARG A 140 28.46 0.31 -3.37
CA ARG A 140 29.36 -0.84 -3.43
C ARG A 140 28.71 -2.02 -2.76
N VAL A 141 28.75 -3.16 -3.43
CA VAL A 141 28.32 -4.44 -2.90
C VAL A 141 29.46 -5.45 -2.98
N GLY A 142 29.35 -6.53 -2.22
CA GLY A 142 30.33 -7.61 -2.20
C GLY A 142 30.45 -8.35 -3.54
N GLN A 143 31.19 -9.45 -3.53
CA GLN A 143 31.28 -10.33 -4.70
C GLN A 143 30.00 -11.17 -4.84
N PHE A 144 29.49 -11.22 -6.07
CA PHE A 144 28.35 -12.04 -6.46
C PHE A 144 28.78 -13.15 -7.41
N ASP A 145 28.37 -14.38 -7.10
CA ASP A 145 28.56 -15.52 -8.01
C ASP A 145 27.61 -15.41 -9.22
N TYR A 146 26.39 -14.90 -8.99
CA TYR A 146 25.39 -14.68 -10.02
C TYR A 146 24.94 -13.22 -10.01
N VAL A 147 25.08 -12.54 -11.16
CA VAL A 147 24.72 -11.13 -11.34
C VAL A 147 23.63 -11.02 -12.38
N LEU A 148 22.41 -10.71 -11.94
CA LEU A 148 21.21 -10.55 -12.78
C LEU A 148 20.98 -11.72 -13.74
N THR A 149 21.34 -12.92 -13.28
CA THR A 149 21.17 -14.19 -13.98
C THR A 149 20.66 -15.19 -12.96
N ASP A 150 19.61 -15.92 -13.30
CA ASP A 150 19.03 -16.88 -12.38
C ASP A 150 20.08 -17.94 -11.98
N PRO A 151 20.25 -18.19 -10.67
CA PRO A 151 21.13 -19.23 -10.20
C PRO A 151 20.60 -20.59 -10.71
N PRO A 152 21.47 -21.53 -11.11
CA PRO A 152 21.03 -22.85 -11.52
C PRO A 152 20.29 -23.52 -10.36
N GLU A 153 19.21 -24.24 -10.66
CA GLU A 153 18.41 -24.96 -9.64
C GLU A 153 19.22 -26.05 -8.94
N ARG A 154 20.25 -26.59 -9.60
CA ARG A 154 21.10 -27.67 -9.08
C ARG A 154 22.57 -27.40 -9.39
N MET A 155 23.44 -27.69 -8.43
CA MET A 155 24.89 -27.62 -8.58
C MET A 155 25.53 -28.88 -8.02
N SER A 156 26.49 -29.47 -8.74
CA SER A 156 27.21 -30.65 -8.27
C SER A 156 28.18 -30.25 -7.15
N VAL A 157 27.91 -30.70 -5.93
CA VAL A 157 28.77 -30.50 -4.76
C VAL A 157 29.82 -31.62 -4.72
N ARG A 158 31.09 -31.27 -4.96
CA ARG A 158 32.21 -32.22 -4.83
C ARG A 158 32.33 -32.70 -3.38
N SER A 159 32.71 -33.95 -3.18
CA SER A 159 32.81 -34.58 -1.85
C SER A 159 33.80 -33.87 -0.92
N GLU A 160 34.80 -33.21 -1.48
CA GLU A 160 35.87 -32.51 -0.75
C GLU A 160 35.45 -31.13 -0.24
N SER A 161 34.46 -30.49 -0.88
CA SER A 161 34.00 -29.12 -0.57
C SER A 161 32.95 -29.03 0.55
N GLY A 162 32.74 -30.11 1.30
CA GLY A 162 31.77 -30.17 2.41
C GLY A 162 30.35 -30.59 1.98
N ARG A 163 29.41 -30.57 2.94
CA ARG A 163 28.00 -31.01 2.73
C ARG A 163 27.15 -30.02 1.93
N SER A 164 27.52 -28.74 1.89
CA SER A 164 26.83 -27.70 1.14
C SER A 164 27.79 -26.61 0.63
N ILE A 165 27.45 -26.02 -0.51
CA ILE A 165 28.13 -24.84 -1.08
C ILE A 165 27.15 -23.67 -1.03
N THR A 166 27.66 -22.51 -0.62
CA THR A 166 26.89 -21.27 -0.58
C THR A 166 27.36 -20.35 -1.69
N ARG A 167 26.41 -19.74 -2.40
CA ARG A 167 26.65 -18.76 -3.46
C ARG A 167 25.86 -17.49 -3.20
N THR A 168 26.37 -16.35 -3.63
CA THR A 168 25.66 -15.07 -3.55
C THR A 168 25.01 -14.72 -4.89
N HIS A 169 23.76 -14.26 -4.84
CA HIS A 169 22.98 -13.88 -6.01
C HIS A 169 22.50 -12.43 -5.88
N LEU A 170 22.83 -11.61 -6.88
CA LEU A 170 22.23 -10.30 -7.11
C LEU A 170 21.13 -10.48 -8.15
N GLY A 171 19.88 -10.45 -7.69
CA GLY A 171 18.71 -10.59 -8.55
C GLY A 171 17.95 -9.28 -8.71
N ARG A 172 16.84 -9.36 -9.46
CA ARG A 172 15.90 -8.26 -9.65
C ARG A 172 14.48 -8.78 -9.59
N PHE A 173 13.63 -8.13 -8.79
CA PHE A 173 12.21 -8.45 -8.78
C PHE A 173 11.50 -7.95 -10.06
N PRO A 174 10.43 -8.61 -10.51
CA PRO A 174 9.60 -8.07 -11.59
C PRO A 174 8.90 -6.76 -11.16
N GLY A 175 8.40 -5.98 -12.13
CA GLY A 175 7.58 -4.77 -11.90
C GLY A 175 8.32 -3.43 -11.97
N GLY A 176 9.63 -3.44 -12.19
CA GLY A 176 10.41 -2.21 -12.42
C GLY A 176 10.38 -1.27 -11.21
N TRP A 177 10.35 0.03 -11.46
CA TRP A 177 10.41 1.05 -10.41
C TRP A 177 9.22 1.05 -9.44
N THR A 178 8.05 0.59 -9.88
CA THR A 178 6.86 0.50 -9.02
C THR A 178 7.10 -0.47 -7.86
N THR A 179 7.77 -1.59 -8.11
CA THR A 179 8.18 -2.55 -7.09
C THR A 179 9.16 -1.93 -6.10
N THR A 180 10.16 -1.18 -6.56
CA THR A 180 11.10 -0.50 -5.66
C THR A 180 10.41 0.51 -4.77
N PHE A 181 9.53 1.35 -5.36
CA PHE A 181 8.75 2.31 -4.62
C PHE A 181 7.88 1.63 -3.55
N GLY A 182 7.17 0.56 -3.91
CA GLY A 182 6.38 -0.25 -2.98
C GLY A 182 7.22 -0.79 -1.84
N MET A 183 8.37 -1.43 -2.13
CA MET A 183 9.28 -1.95 -1.11
C MET A 183 9.80 -0.87 -0.15
N LEU A 184 10.09 0.34 -0.63
CA LEU A 184 10.53 1.45 0.22
C LEU A 184 9.40 1.96 1.11
N MET A 185 8.18 2.05 0.58
CA MET A 185 7.00 2.44 1.35
C MET A 185 6.67 1.39 2.42
N ASP A 186 6.68 0.11 2.06
CA ASP A 186 6.41 -1.03 2.96
C ASP A 186 7.48 -1.15 4.07
N SER A 187 8.75 -0.86 3.75
CA SER A 187 9.84 -0.84 4.75
C SER A 187 9.96 0.47 5.54
N ARG A 188 8.97 1.36 5.43
CA ARG A 188 8.91 2.69 6.08
C ARG A 188 10.07 3.64 5.74
N GLN A 189 10.80 3.37 4.66
CA GLN A 189 11.83 4.23 4.07
C GLN A 189 11.17 5.35 3.25
N THR A 190 10.28 6.12 3.90
CA THR A 190 9.43 7.12 3.22
C THR A 190 10.25 8.26 2.61
N ALA A 191 11.41 8.60 3.20
CA ALA A 191 12.27 9.64 2.66
C ALA A 191 12.93 9.19 1.35
N GLU A 192 13.45 7.97 1.32
CA GLU A 192 14.02 7.33 0.14
C GLU A 192 12.96 7.09 -0.93
N ALA A 193 11.75 6.64 -0.54
CA ALA A 193 10.62 6.49 -1.45
C ALA A 193 10.24 7.82 -2.10
N ASN A 194 10.19 8.90 -1.32
CA ASN A 194 9.93 10.25 -1.82
C ASN A 194 11.03 10.75 -2.76
N GLN A 195 12.31 10.54 -2.41
CA GLN A 195 13.42 10.90 -3.29
C GLN A 195 13.35 10.16 -4.64
N LEU A 196 13.08 8.86 -4.61
CA LEU A 196 12.88 8.05 -5.82
C LEU A 196 11.69 8.58 -6.63
N ALA A 197 10.53 8.77 -6.00
CA ALA A 197 9.33 9.19 -6.70
C ALA A 197 9.43 10.60 -7.31
N GLU A 198 10.05 11.55 -6.62
CA GLU A 198 10.33 12.89 -7.17
C GLU A 198 11.36 12.86 -8.31
N ALA A 199 12.32 11.93 -8.27
CA ALA A 199 13.24 11.70 -9.39
C ALA A 199 12.52 11.09 -10.60
N LEU A 200 11.63 10.11 -10.36
CA LEU A 200 10.82 9.47 -11.38
C LEU A 200 9.84 10.45 -12.04
N TRP A 201 9.15 11.28 -11.26
CA TRP A 201 8.20 12.26 -11.79
C TRP A 201 8.90 13.29 -12.70
N ARG A 202 10.11 13.75 -12.32
CA ARG A 202 10.95 14.59 -13.19
C ARG A 202 11.43 13.88 -14.45
N ALA A 203 11.77 12.59 -14.34
CA ALA A 203 12.26 11.78 -15.45
C ALA A 203 11.16 11.35 -16.42
N LEU A 204 9.94 11.17 -15.92
CA LEU A 204 8.78 10.60 -16.59
C LEU A 204 7.53 11.48 -16.38
N PRO A 205 7.54 12.77 -16.78
CA PRO A 205 6.47 13.71 -16.46
C PRO A 205 5.11 13.36 -17.08
N GLU A 206 5.10 12.55 -18.14
CA GLU A 206 3.88 12.06 -18.81
C GLU A 206 3.33 10.76 -18.18
N THR A 207 4.05 10.16 -17.22
CA THR A 207 3.66 8.91 -16.58
C THR A 207 2.85 9.19 -15.33
N ARG A 208 1.52 9.09 -15.43
CA ARG A 208 0.58 9.31 -14.32
C ARG A 208 0.95 8.57 -13.03
N SER A 209 1.38 7.32 -13.11
CA SER A 209 1.76 6.54 -11.92
C SER A 209 2.99 7.10 -11.20
N ALA A 210 3.91 7.77 -11.91
CA ALA A 210 5.08 8.41 -11.29
C ALA A 210 4.67 9.68 -10.53
N GLU A 211 3.74 10.46 -11.09
CA GLU A 211 3.14 11.60 -10.41
C GLU A 211 2.36 11.17 -9.15
N GLU A 212 1.52 10.13 -9.27
CA GLU A 212 0.78 9.55 -8.14
C GLU A 212 1.73 9.05 -7.04
N ALA A 213 2.82 8.36 -7.41
CA ALA A 213 3.84 7.92 -6.45
C ALA A 213 4.53 9.10 -5.74
N ALA A 214 4.86 10.17 -6.47
CA ALA A 214 5.46 11.37 -5.90
C ALA A 214 4.50 12.05 -4.92
N PHE A 215 3.23 12.18 -5.29
CA PHE A 215 2.22 12.74 -4.40
C PHE A 215 2.00 11.87 -3.14
N VAL A 216 1.83 10.55 -3.29
CA VAL A 216 1.60 9.63 -2.15
C VAL A 216 2.77 9.65 -1.17
N SER A 217 4.01 9.64 -1.66
CA SER A 217 5.19 9.69 -0.81
C SER A 217 5.38 11.06 -0.15
N ARG A 218 5.11 12.15 -0.87
CA ARG A 218 5.14 13.52 -0.32
C ARG A 218 4.09 13.71 0.78
N LEU A 219 2.86 13.23 0.57
CA LEU A 219 1.81 13.24 1.58
C LEU A 219 2.21 12.40 2.81
N SER A 220 2.80 11.23 2.59
CA SER A 220 3.26 10.36 3.69
C SER A 220 4.39 11.01 4.50
N LEU A 221 5.32 11.70 3.85
CA LEU A 221 6.37 12.46 4.52
C LEU A 221 5.78 13.65 5.29
N ALA A 222 4.89 14.43 4.66
CA ALA A 222 4.23 15.57 5.28
C ALA A 222 3.40 15.18 6.50
N ARG A 223 2.75 14.00 6.50
CA ARG A 223 2.07 13.46 7.69
C ARG A 223 3.02 13.23 8.87
N LYS A 224 4.29 12.86 8.62
CA LYS A 224 5.31 12.76 9.68
C LYS A 224 5.77 14.13 10.19
N GLU A 225 5.73 15.15 9.34
CA GLU A 225 6.04 16.53 9.72
C GLU A 225 4.91 17.19 10.52
N GLY A 226 3.67 16.79 10.26
CA GLY A 226 2.48 17.17 11.02
C GLY A 226 1.29 17.52 10.15
N LEU A 227 0.14 17.71 10.80
CA LEU A 227 -1.15 17.89 10.16
C LEU A 227 -1.24 19.09 9.21
N LEU A 228 -0.58 20.21 9.55
CA LEU A 228 -0.57 21.39 8.67
C LEU A 228 0.22 21.14 7.38
N ALA A 229 1.29 20.35 7.44
CA ALA A 229 2.08 19.99 6.26
C ALA A 229 1.27 19.08 5.33
N SER A 230 0.57 18.07 5.87
CA SER A 230 -0.28 17.19 5.06
C SER A 230 -1.48 17.92 4.44
N VAL A 231 -2.08 18.89 5.15
CA VAL A 231 -3.11 19.78 4.59
C VAL A 231 -2.54 20.63 3.45
N ALA A 232 -1.32 21.18 3.59
CA ALA A 232 -0.71 21.99 2.53
C ALA A 232 -0.42 21.17 1.27
N VAL A 233 0.15 19.97 1.42
CA VAL A 233 0.45 19.07 0.29
C VAL A 233 -0.83 18.62 -0.42
N SER A 234 -1.85 18.18 0.33
CA SER A 234 -3.11 17.74 -0.27
C SER A 234 -3.88 18.90 -0.93
N ARG A 235 -3.81 20.12 -0.39
CA ARG A 235 -4.36 21.32 -1.02
C ARG A 235 -3.69 21.63 -2.35
N ALA A 236 -2.35 21.64 -2.39
CA ALA A 236 -1.60 21.88 -3.63
C ALA A 236 -1.94 20.84 -4.71
N TRP A 237 -2.11 19.58 -4.31
CA TRP A 237 -2.52 18.50 -5.21
C TRP A 237 -3.93 18.72 -5.79
N ARG A 238 -4.90 19.08 -4.93
CA ARG A 238 -6.26 19.47 -5.36
C ARG A 238 -6.22 20.64 -6.34
N ASP A 239 -5.44 21.67 -6.05
CA ASP A 239 -5.38 22.88 -6.89
C ASP A 239 -4.77 22.58 -8.27
N ALA A 240 -3.83 21.64 -8.35
CA ALA A 240 -3.30 21.13 -9.62
C ALA A 240 -4.28 20.21 -10.38
N HIS A 241 -5.24 19.59 -9.68
CA HIS A 241 -6.17 18.59 -10.20
C HIS A 241 -7.63 18.95 -9.91
N ARG A 242 -8.08 20.13 -10.36
CA ARG A 242 -9.41 20.68 -10.04
C ARG A 242 -10.59 19.77 -10.42
N ASP A 243 -10.42 18.90 -11.43
CA ASP A 243 -11.47 17.96 -11.86
C ASP A 243 -11.28 16.52 -11.33
N ASP A 244 -10.28 16.27 -10.47
CA ASP A 244 -10.04 14.95 -9.89
C ASP A 244 -10.74 14.78 -8.53
N LEU A 245 -11.81 13.99 -8.53
CA LEU A 245 -12.56 13.64 -7.31
C LEU A 245 -11.67 13.07 -6.19
N THR A 246 -10.62 12.31 -6.53
CA THR A 246 -9.69 11.71 -5.56
C THR A 246 -8.84 12.79 -4.91
N ALA A 247 -8.32 13.75 -5.68
CA ALA A 247 -7.56 14.87 -5.15
C ALA A 247 -8.39 15.69 -4.14
N HIS A 248 -9.65 15.95 -4.50
CA HIS A 248 -10.61 16.61 -3.63
C HIS A 248 -10.93 15.84 -2.35
N ARG A 249 -11.13 14.51 -2.44
CA ARG A 249 -11.37 13.65 -1.27
C ARG A 249 -10.19 13.62 -0.31
N LEU A 250 -8.98 13.53 -0.84
CA LEU A 250 -7.76 13.50 -0.02
C LEU A 250 -7.56 14.81 0.73
N TRP A 251 -7.68 15.96 0.05
CA TRP A 251 -7.62 17.26 0.72
C TRP A 251 -8.69 17.40 1.79
N ALA A 252 -9.93 17.01 1.48
CA ALA A 252 -11.03 17.13 2.41
C ALA A 252 -10.88 16.16 3.62
N SER A 253 -10.27 14.99 3.42
CA SER A 253 -9.87 14.06 4.49
C SER A 253 -8.82 14.67 5.41
N GLU A 254 -7.77 15.30 4.87
CA GLU A 254 -6.75 15.98 5.69
C GLU A 254 -7.32 17.18 6.44
N MET A 255 -8.22 17.96 5.83
CA MET A 255 -8.93 19.05 6.49
C MET A 255 -9.84 18.55 7.62
N ARG A 256 -10.49 17.39 7.43
CA ARG A 256 -11.31 16.74 8.46
C ARG A 256 -10.46 16.27 9.64
N ARG A 257 -9.30 15.66 9.39
CA ARG A 257 -8.32 15.34 10.43
C ARG A 257 -7.87 16.58 11.21
N ALA A 258 -7.82 17.72 10.54
CA ALA A 258 -7.55 19.03 11.15
C ALA A 258 -8.76 19.70 11.81
N GLU A 259 -9.93 19.04 11.86
CA GLU A 259 -11.17 19.58 12.42
C GLU A 259 -11.67 20.84 11.67
N ARG A 260 -11.34 20.98 10.39
CA ARG A 260 -11.64 22.14 9.53
C ARG A 260 -12.71 21.82 8.47
N ASN A 261 -13.71 21.02 8.82
CA ASN A 261 -14.81 20.64 7.92
C ASN A 261 -15.60 21.86 7.39
N ASP A 262 -15.80 22.88 8.22
CA ASP A 262 -16.52 24.09 7.83
C ASP A 262 -15.79 24.84 6.69
N GLU A 263 -14.46 24.86 6.70
CA GLU A 263 -13.68 25.44 5.62
C GLU A 263 -13.77 24.65 4.32
N VAL A 264 -13.87 23.32 4.42
CA VAL A 264 -14.10 22.46 3.25
C VAL A 264 -15.45 22.77 2.61
N ARG A 265 -16.50 22.90 3.43
CA ARG A 265 -17.83 23.29 2.96
C ARG A 265 -17.81 24.68 2.32
N ALA A 266 -17.23 25.67 3.00
CA ALA A 266 -17.14 27.04 2.50
C ALA A 266 -16.38 27.13 1.16
N TYR A 267 -15.31 26.35 1.00
CA TYR A 267 -14.58 26.24 -0.26
C TYR A 267 -15.49 25.75 -1.40
N TYR A 268 -16.20 24.63 -1.21
CA TYR A 268 -17.04 24.09 -2.27
C TYR A 268 -18.26 24.95 -2.60
N VAL A 269 -18.81 25.68 -1.62
CA VAL A 269 -19.83 26.70 -1.88
C VAL A 269 -19.27 27.79 -2.79
N ALA A 270 -18.11 28.35 -2.45
CA ALA A 270 -17.49 29.42 -3.25
C ALA A 270 -17.10 28.96 -4.67
N GLU A 271 -16.64 27.72 -4.82
CA GLU A 271 -16.32 27.17 -6.14
C GLU A 271 -17.57 26.99 -7.01
N LEU A 272 -18.70 26.54 -6.44
CA LEU A 272 -19.96 26.42 -7.19
C LEU A 272 -20.62 27.76 -7.48
N GLU A 273 -20.39 28.79 -6.66
CA GLU A 273 -20.80 30.15 -7.00
C GLU A 273 -20.05 30.68 -8.21
N ARG A 274 -18.76 30.33 -8.36
CA ARG A 274 -17.94 30.70 -9.53
C ARG A 274 -18.27 29.87 -10.76
N GLU A 275 -18.43 28.56 -10.58
CA GLU A 275 -18.64 27.59 -11.64
C GLU A 275 -19.83 26.67 -11.32
N PRO A 276 -21.09 27.13 -11.52
CA PRO A 276 -22.29 26.38 -11.11
C PRO A 276 -22.46 25.00 -11.75
N GLY A 277 -21.81 24.76 -12.90
CA GLY A 277 -21.84 23.49 -13.62
C GLY A 277 -20.74 22.49 -13.23
N ALA A 278 -19.89 22.81 -12.24
CA ALA A 278 -18.78 21.94 -11.84
C ALA A 278 -19.29 20.69 -11.08
N VAL A 279 -19.51 19.60 -11.82
CA VAL A 279 -20.06 18.32 -11.31
C VAL A 279 -19.28 17.80 -10.10
N VAL A 280 -17.95 17.79 -10.16
CA VAL A 280 -17.09 17.33 -9.07
C VAL A 280 -17.28 18.19 -7.81
N MET A 281 -17.38 19.50 -7.94
CA MET A 281 -17.62 20.41 -6.80
C MET A 281 -19.01 20.19 -6.21
N ALA A 282 -20.04 19.98 -7.04
CA ALA A 282 -21.40 19.67 -6.59
C ALA A 282 -21.46 18.36 -5.81
N ILE A 283 -20.78 17.32 -6.30
CA ILE A 283 -20.64 16.04 -5.60
C ILE A 283 -19.92 16.25 -4.27
N MET A 284 -18.80 16.98 -4.26
CA MET A 284 -18.04 17.21 -3.04
C MET A 284 -18.83 18.03 -2.02
N LEU A 285 -19.53 19.10 -2.43
CA LEU A 285 -20.38 19.88 -1.52
C LEU A 285 -21.48 19.02 -0.89
N SER A 286 -22.13 18.13 -1.67
CA SER A 286 -23.19 17.26 -1.17
C SER A 286 -22.77 16.38 0.02
N ARG A 287 -21.47 16.06 0.14
CA ARG A 287 -20.91 15.26 1.24
C ARG A 287 -20.86 16.02 2.55
N TYR A 288 -20.75 17.35 2.49
CA TYR A 288 -20.65 18.26 3.64
C TYR A 288 -21.95 19.02 3.93
N GLU A 289 -22.99 18.78 3.13
CA GLU A 289 -24.33 19.29 3.37
C GLU A 289 -25.15 18.33 4.24
N PRO A 290 -26.09 18.87 5.06
CA PRO A 290 -27.08 18.08 5.77
C PRO A 290 -27.74 17.03 4.87
N ALA A 291 -28.11 15.88 5.46
CA ALA A 291 -28.63 14.70 4.77
C ALA A 291 -29.59 15.04 3.61
N GLY A 292 -30.64 15.83 3.90
CA GLY A 292 -31.66 16.21 2.93
C GLY A 292 -31.19 17.17 1.83
N GLU A 293 -30.34 18.14 2.14
CA GLU A 293 -29.83 19.11 1.14
C GLU A 293 -28.89 18.43 0.15
N GLY A 294 -27.91 17.67 0.65
CA GLY A 294 -26.97 16.95 -0.21
C GLY A 294 -27.66 15.90 -1.08
N THR A 295 -28.72 15.24 -0.60
CA THR A 295 -29.52 14.33 -1.42
C THR A 295 -30.25 15.06 -2.53
N LYS A 296 -30.94 16.18 -2.23
CA LYS A 296 -31.61 16.99 -3.26
C LYS A 296 -30.62 17.48 -4.32
N ARG A 297 -29.40 17.85 -3.91
CA ARG A 297 -28.32 18.26 -4.83
C ARG A 297 -27.92 17.11 -5.76
N LEU A 298 -27.70 15.91 -5.23
CA LEU A 298 -27.33 14.74 -6.03
C LEU A 298 -28.48 14.27 -6.93
N GLU A 299 -29.73 14.35 -6.49
CA GLU A 299 -30.92 14.07 -7.30
C GLU A 299 -31.04 15.06 -8.47
N ALA A 300 -30.78 16.35 -8.24
CA ALA A 300 -30.73 17.36 -9.30
C ALA A 300 -29.56 17.09 -10.27
N LEU A 301 -28.37 16.82 -9.74
CA LEU A 301 -27.19 16.52 -10.55
C LEU A 301 -27.39 15.29 -11.44
N MET A 302 -27.99 14.22 -10.92
CA MET A 302 -28.32 13.02 -11.69
C MET A 302 -29.35 13.30 -12.80
N ARG A 303 -30.28 14.23 -12.57
CA ARG A 303 -31.27 14.65 -13.57
C ARG A 303 -30.62 15.46 -14.69
N ASP A 304 -29.71 16.34 -14.34
CA ASP A 304 -29.02 17.24 -15.26
C ASP A 304 -27.90 16.52 -16.04
N HIS A 305 -27.35 15.43 -15.46
CA HIS A 305 -26.26 14.62 -16.03
C HIS A 305 -26.58 13.10 -16.03
N PRO A 306 -27.65 12.64 -16.71
CA PRO A 306 -28.13 11.26 -16.59
C PRO A 306 -27.16 10.18 -17.12
N GLY A 307 -26.25 10.57 -18.02
CA GLY A 307 -25.24 9.69 -18.62
C GLY A 307 -23.93 9.60 -17.82
N GLU A 308 -23.72 10.46 -16.82
CA GLU A 308 -22.45 10.50 -16.09
C GLU A 308 -22.41 9.47 -14.94
N PRO A 309 -21.38 8.61 -14.86
CA PRO A 309 -21.26 7.61 -13.79
C PRO A 309 -21.09 8.21 -12.38
N LEU A 310 -20.41 9.36 -12.27
CA LEU A 310 -20.03 9.94 -10.98
C LEU A 310 -21.24 10.43 -10.16
N PRO A 311 -22.19 11.23 -10.70
CA PRO A 311 -23.42 11.59 -9.99
C PRO A 311 -24.23 10.36 -9.56
N ARG A 312 -24.34 9.35 -10.43
CA ARG A 312 -25.05 8.09 -10.14
C ARG A 312 -24.44 7.37 -8.93
N LYS A 313 -23.12 7.17 -8.94
CA LYS A 313 -22.38 6.54 -7.84
C LYS A 313 -22.54 7.33 -6.54
N ALA A 314 -22.43 8.65 -6.60
CA ALA A 314 -22.57 9.51 -5.42
C ALA A 314 -23.99 9.44 -4.83
N LEU A 315 -25.02 9.44 -5.68
CA LEU A 315 -26.42 9.33 -5.25
C LEU A 315 -26.73 7.95 -4.68
N ALA A 316 -26.26 6.87 -5.31
CA ALA A 316 -26.41 5.51 -4.80
C ALA A 316 -25.81 5.37 -3.40
N LEU A 317 -24.57 5.84 -3.21
CA LEU A 317 -23.91 5.85 -1.89
C LEU A 317 -24.72 6.66 -0.86
N ARG A 318 -25.26 7.82 -1.24
CA ARG A 318 -26.08 8.65 -0.35
C ARG A 318 -27.36 7.93 0.07
N TYR A 319 -28.06 7.29 -0.86
CA TYR A 319 -29.26 6.51 -0.57
C TYR A 319 -28.98 5.33 0.34
N VAL A 320 -27.89 4.59 0.11
CA VAL A 320 -27.44 3.51 0.98
C VAL A 320 -27.23 4.01 2.41
N ARG A 321 -26.48 5.11 2.59
CA ARG A 321 -26.24 5.70 3.93
C ARG A 321 -27.50 6.22 4.62
N GLN A 322 -28.55 6.51 3.85
CA GLN A 322 -29.87 6.96 4.33
C GLN A 322 -30.89 5.84 4.51
N GLN A 323 -30.51 4.57 4.31
CA GLN A 323 -31.44 3.41 4.30
C GLN A 323 -32.53 3.50 3.22
N ARG A 324 -32.31 4.30 2.18
CA ARG A 324 -33.20 4.38 1.00
C ARG A 324 -32.84 3.25 0.03
N TRP A 325 -32.86 2.00 0.52
CA TRP A 325 -32.37 0.81 -0.19
C TRP A 325 -33.08 0.59 -1.52
N ALA A 326 -34.41 0.78 -1.52
CA ALA A 326 -35.24 0.65 -2.72
C ALA A 326 -34.90 1.70 -3.80
N ASP A 327 -34.45 2.90 -3.39
CA ASP A 327 -34.04 3.96 -4.31
C ASP A 327 -32.59 3.77 -4.78
N ALA A 328 -31.72 3.19 -3.95
CA ALA A 328 -30.33 2.87 -4.29
C ALA A 328 -30.23 1.75 -5.33
N LEU A 329 -31.07 0.72 -5.20
CA LEU A 329 -30.96 -0.49 -6.01
C LEU A 329 -31.01 -0.23 -7.53
N PRO A 330 -31.98 0.53 -8.09
CA PRO A 330 -32.01 0.79 -9.53
C PRO A 330 -30.76 1.49 -10.06
N LEU A 331 -30.12 2.33 -9.25
CA LEU A 331 -28.87 2.99 -9.61
C LEU A 331 -27.72 1.99 -9.69
N LEU A 332 -27.64 1.08 -8.72
CA LEU A 332 -26.61 0.04 -8.64
C LEU A 332 -26.77 -1.02 -9.74
N GLU A 333 -28.01 -1.38 -10.08
CA GLU A 333 -28.33 -2.25 -11.22
C GLU A 333 -27.94 -1.60 -12.57
N ALA A 334 -28.15 -0.30 -12.73
CA ALA A 334 -27.69 0.43 -13.91
C ALA A 334 -26.16 0.46 -14.02
N MET A 335 -25.47 0.66 -12.89
CA MET A 335 -24.00 0.65 -12.83
C MET A 335 -23.43 -0.74 -13.18
N GLU A 336 -24.05 -1.82 -12.70
CA GLU A 336 -23.65 -3.21 -13.04
C GLU A 336 -23.64 -3.46 -14.55
N GLN A 337 -24.56 -2.83 -15.28
CA GLN A 337 -24.71 -3.03 -16.72
C GLN A 337 -23.82 -2.10 -17.56
N GLN A 338 -23.57 -0.88 -17.09
CA GLN A 338 -23.08 0.22 -17.94
C GLN A 338 -21.70 0.74 -17.53
N ASP A 339 -21.30 0.60 -16.26
CA ASP A 339 -20.12 1.27 -15.74
C ASP A 339 -18.92 0.32 -15.60
N SER A 340 -17.78 0.70 -16.18
CA SER A 340 -16.50 -0.01 -16.03
C SER A 340 -16.07 -0.15 -14.58
N ASP A 341 -16.48 0.80 -13.75
CA ASP A 341 -16.06 0.95 -12.36
C ASP A 341 -17.01 0.26 -11.37
N TYR A 342 -17.95 -0.56 -11.86
CA TYR A 342 -18.89 -1.30 -11.01
C TYR A 342 -18.20 -2.16 -9.94
N ALA A 343 -16.98 -2.64 -10.20
CA ALA A 343 -16.19 -3.37 -9.21
C ALA A 343 -15.99 -2.58 -7.90
N LEU A 344 -15.96 -1.24 -7.97
CA LEU A 344 -15.77 -0.35 -6.82
C LEU A 344 -17.04 -0.15 -5.97
N VAL A 345 -18.17 -0.75 -6.33
CA VAL A 345 -19.44 -0.64 -5.60
C VAL A 345 -20.15 -1.98 -5.42
N LEU A 346 -19.45 -3.08 -5.68
CA LEU A 346 -20.00 -4.43 -5.57
C LEU A 346 -20.48 -4.74 -4.15
N ASP A 347 -19.72 -4.29 -3.16
CA ASP A 347 -20.04 -4.34 -1.73
C ASP A 347 -21.36 -3.62 -1.43
N MET A 348 -21.49 -2.38 -1.89
CA MET A 348 -22.66 -1.53 -1.73
C MET A 348 -23.91 -2.15 -2.37
N HIS A 349 -23.76 -2.77 -3.55
CA HIS A 349 -24.86 -3.48 -4.21
C HIS A 349 -25.27 -4.74 -3.45
N ALA A 350 -24.30 -5.53 -2.99
CA ALA A 350 -24.57 -6.72 -2.19
C ALA A 350 -25.27 -6.37 -0.86
N GLU A 351 -24.80 -5.34 -0.15
CA GLU A 351 -25.43 -4.85 1.08
C GLU A 351 -26.86 -4.35 0.85
N THR A 352 -27.08 -3.60 -0.23
CA THR A 352 -28.42 -3.10 -0.59
C THR A 352 -29.40 -4.26 -0.83
N LEU A 353 -28.96 -5.30 -1.55
CA LEU A 353 -29.77 -6.51 -1.75
C LEU A 353 -30.06 -7.23 -0.43
N VAL A 354 -29.07 -7.35 0.45
CA VAL A 354 -29.25 -7.97 1.78
C VAL A 354 -30.24 -7.20 2.63
N ALA A 355 -30.14 -5.86 2.67
CA ALA A 355 -31.07 -5.00 3.39
C ALA A 355 -32.52 -5.12 2.88
N LEU A 356 -32.70 -5.45 1.59
CA LEU A 356 -34.00 -5.73 0.95
C LEU A 356 -34.44 -7.19 1.11
N GLY A 357 -33.74 -8.01 1.89
CA GLY A 357 -34.06 -9.43 2.10
C GLY A 357 -33.67 -10.35 0.93
N ARG A 358 -32.90 -9.85 -0.05
CA ARG A 358 -32.46 -10.55 -1.27
C ARG A 358 -31.04 -11.12 -1.13
N ARG A 359 -30.71 -11.67 0.05
CA ARG A 359 -29.35 -12.17 0.37
C ARG A 359 -28.87 -13.30 -0.55
N GLU A 360 -29.76 -14.22 -0.93
CA GLU A 360 -29.41 -15.32 -1.84
C GLU A 360 -29.05 -14.81 -3.24
N GLU A 361 -29.75 -13.77 -3.71
CA GLU A 361 -29.44 -13.15 -4.99
C GLU A 361 -28.09 -12.41 -4.96
N ALA A 362 -27.80 -11.67 -3.88
CA ALA A 362 -26.51 -11.04 -3.69
C ALA A 362 -25.37 -12.07 -3.74
N ALA A 363 -25.51 -13.18 -3.00
CA ALA A 363 -24.53 -14.27 -2.98
C ALA A 363 -24.32 -14.86 -4.38
N ARG A 364 -25.40 -15.08 -5.14
CA ARG A 364 -25.35 -15.60 -6.51
C ARG A 364 -24.66 -14.62 -7.47
N LYS A 365 -25.02 -13.34 -7.45
CA LYS A 365 -24.41 -12.31 -8.30
C LYS A 365 -22.91 -12.18 -8.05
N VAL A 366 -22.50 -12.13 -6.78
CA VAL A 366 -21.08 -12.06 -6.39
C VAL A 366 -20.35 -13.32 -6.85
N SER A 367 -20.88 -14.53 -6.59
CA SER A 367 -20.20 -15.75 -7.00
C SER A 367 -20.09 -15.91 -8.52
N GLU A 368 -21.15 -15.64 -9.28
CA GLU A 368 -21.12 -15.69 -10.75
C GLU A 368 -20.02 -14.76 -11.32
N ARG A 369 -19.91 -13.55 -10.77
CA ARG A 369 -18.87 -12.59 -11.15
C ARG A 369 -17.46 -13.10 -10.83
N LEU A 370 -17.25 -13.59 -9.61
CA LEU A 370 -15.93 -14.07 -9.17
C LEU A 370 -15.51 -15.35 -9.90
N LEU A 371 -16.45 -16.26 -10.17
CA LEU A 371 -16.23 -17.45 -10.99
C LEU A 371 -15.81 -17.09 -12.41
N LYS A 372 -16.46 -16.09 -13.02
CA LYS A 372 -16.09 -15.61 -14.35
C LYS A 372 -14.72 -14.93 -14.36
N ALA A 373 -14.39 -14.14 -13.34
CA ALA A 373 -13.08 -13.47 -13.23
C ALA A 373 -11.95 -14.48 -13.00
N GLY A 374 -12.11 -15.38 -12.02
CA GLY A 374 -11.13 -16.42 -11.70
C GLY A 374 -10.89 -17.37 -12.86
N ALA A 375 -11.90 -17.73 -13.64
CA ALA A 375 -11.73 -18.58 -14.84
C ALA A 375 -10.92 -17.91 -15.96
N LYS A 376 -10.80 -16.57 -15.96
CA LYS A 376 -10.07 -15.81 -16.98
C LYS A 376 -8.60 -15.63 -16.60
N ASP A 377 -8.35 -15.21 -15.36
CA ASP A 377 -7.05 -14.71 -14.92
C ASP A 377 -6.44 -15.53 -13.77
N ASP A 378 -7.05 -16.67 -13.39
CA ASP A 378 -6.68 -17.55 -12.26
C ASP A 378 -6.45 -16.79 -10.93
N THR A 379 -7.06 -15.61 -10.80
CA THR A 379 -6.87 -14.70 -9.66
C THR A 379 -8.17 -14.00 -9.31
N VAL A 380 -8.46 -13.93 -8.01
CA VAL A 380 -9.62 -13.24 -7.46
C VAL A 380 -9.14 -12.36 -6.31
N ASN A 381 -9.74 -11.16 -6.16
CA ASN A 381 -9.42 -10.29 -5.03
C ASN A 381 -9.91 -10.94 -3.71
N PRO A 382 -9.04 -11.12 -2.70
CA PRO A 382 -9.44 -11.64 -1.39
C PRO A 382 -10.62 -10.89 -0.75
N ASP A 383 -10.72 -9.57 -0.95
CA ASP A 383 -11.80 -8.75 -0.37
C ASP A 383 -13.18 -9.16 -0.93
N ASP A 384 -13.25 -9.55 -2.21
CA ASP A 384 -14.48 -10.04 -2.82
C ASP A 384 -14.83 -11.46 -2.34
N VAL A 385 -13.81 -12.28 -2.05
CA VAL A 385 -14.02 -13.61 -1.42
C VAL A 385 -14.58 -13.45 -0.01
N LEU A 386 -14.06 -12.48 0.76
CA LEU A 386 -14.61 -12.14 2.07
C LEU A 386 -16.06 -11.66 1.95
N LEU A 387 -16.38 -10.79 1.00
CA LEU A 387 -17.76 -10.37 0.75
C LEU A 387 -18.68 -11.56 0.46
N TYR A 388 -18.25 -12.50 -0.39
CA TYR A 388 -19.00 -13.73 -0.64
C TYR A 388 -19.19 -14.56 0.63
N ALA A 389 -18.14 -14.70 1.44
CA ALA A 389 -18.18 -15.43 2.71
C ALA A 389 -19.18 -14.80 3.70
N LYS A 390 -19.18 -13.47 3.79
CA LYS A 390 -20.18 -12.70 4.55
C LYS A 390 -21.60 -13.01 4.05
N LEU A 391 -21.81 -13.05 2.74
CA LEU A 391 -23.13 -13.34 2.14
C LEU A 391 -23.63 -14.76 2.39
N VAL A 392 -22.76 -15.77 2.35
CA VAL A 392 -23.16 -17.17 2.63
C VAL A 392 -23.15 -17.52 4.13
N GLY A 393 -22.66 -16.60 4.97
CA GLY A 393 -22.71 -16.73 6.42
C GLY A 393 -21.65 -17.66 7.01
N GLY A 394 -20.52 -17.85 6.33
CA GLY A 394 -19.38 -18.54 6.93
C GLY A 394 -18.19 -18.79 6.00
N SER A 395 -17.03 -19.13 6.58
CA SER A 395 -15.80 -19.47 5.84
C SER A 395 -15.68 -20.97 5.52
N SER A 396 -16.55 -21.79 6.12
CA SER A 396 -16.41 -23.25 6.10
C SER A 396 -16.20 -23.82 4.70
N GLN A 397 -15.08 -24.50 4.52
CA GLN A 397 -14.80 -25.26 3.31
C GLN A 397 -15.40 -26.67 3.33
N LYS A 398 -16.10 -27.07 4.40
CA LYS A 398 -16.56 -28.46 4.59
C LYS A 398 -17.87 -28.74 3.87
N GLY A 399 -18.00 -29.94 3.30
CA GLY A 399 -19.20 -30.42 2.63
C GLY A 399 -19.29 -30.09 1.13
N LYS A 400 -20.24 -30.71 0.44
CA LYS A 400 -20.45 -30.53 -1.02
C LYS A 400 -21.00 -29.14 -1.38
N LYS A 401 -21.74 -28.50 -0.47
CA LYS A 401 -22.38 -27.19 -0.69
C LYS A 401 -21.38 -26.03 -0.79
N ASN A 402 -20.16 -26.19 -0.30
CA ASN A 402 -19.16 -25.11 -0.23
C ASN A 402 -18.07 -25.22 -1.31
N ALA A 403 -18.38 -25.86 -2.45
CA ALA A 403 -17.44 -26.01 -3.56
C ALA A 403 -17.01 -24.65 -4.14
N VAL A 404 -17.93 -23.69 -4.25
CA VAL A 404 -17.63 -22.33 -4.72
C VAL A 404 -16.63 -21.64 -3.77
N MET A 405 -16.87 -21.67 -2.46
CA MET A 405 -15.96 -21.05 -1.48
C MET A 405 -14.54 -21.63 -1.58
N ARG A 406 -14.41 -22.96 -1.66
CA ARG A 406 -13.10 -23.61 -1.84
C ARG A 406 -12.39 -23.12 -3.10
N GLN A 407 -13.11 -23.09 -4.22
CA GLN A 407 -12.56 -22.65 -5.49
C GLN A 407 -12.10 -21.18 -5.44
N LEU A 408 -12.91 -20.30 -4.84
CA LEU A 408 -12.58 -18.89 -4.68
C LEU A 408 -11.37 -18.67 -3.78
N ILE A 409 -11.27 -19.39 -2.65
CA ILE A 409 -10.10 -19.33 -1.76
C ILE A 409 -8.84 -19.81 -2.51
N THR A 410 -8.93 -20.91 -3.27
CA THR A 410 -7.81 -21.40 -4.08
C THR A 410 -7.36 -20.37 -5.11
N TRP A 411 -8.26 -19.65 -5.78
CA TRP A 411 -7.86 -18.61 -6.74
C TRP A 411 -7.36 -17.32 -6.09
N ALA A 412 -7.89 -16.94 -4.92
CA ALA A 412 -7.38 -15.79 -4.17
C ALA A 412 -5.98 -16.07 -3.59
N SER A 413 -5.67 -17.34 -3.37
CA SER A 413 -4.40 -17.81 -2.82
C SER A 413 -3.46 -18.18 -3.96
N LYS A 414 -2.76 -17.19 -4.53
CA LYS A 414 -1.64 -17.49 -5.43
C LYS A 414 -0.67 -18.44 -4.68
N LYS A 415 -0.52 -19.69 -5.15
CA LYS A 415 0.29 -20.81 -4.58
C LYS A 415 1.38 -20.38 -3.56
N PRO A 416 1.64 -21.09 -2.44
CA PRO A 416 0.81 -21.98 -1.62
C PRO A 416 0.32 -21.27 -0.33
N ALA A 417 -0.25 -20.05 -0.44
CA ALA A 417 -0.74 -19.28 0.70
C ALA A 417 -2.23 -19.55 1.05
N ASP A 418 -2.77 -20.69 0.62
CA ASP A 418 -4.19 -21.08 0.74
C ASP A 418 -4.72 -21.00 2.17
N ALA A 419 -3.88 -21.39 3.14
CA ALA A 419 -4.23 -21.32 4.55
C ALA A 419 -4.40 -19.87 5.02
N VAL A 420 -3.51 -18.95 4.65
CA VAL A 420 -3.54 -17.56 5.15
C VAL A 420 -4.81 -16.84 4.70
N VAL A 421 -5.24 -17.01 3.44
CA VAL A 421 -6.50 -16.40 2.96
C VAL A 421 -7.69 -17.02 3.68
N SER A 422 -7.74 -18.35 3.82
CA SER A 422 -8.84 -19.02 4.52
C SER A 422 -8.93 -18.60 5.99
N GLU A 423 -7.80 -18.48 6.67
CA GLU A 423 -7.71 -18.02 8.07
C GLU A 423 -8.14 -16.57 8.21
N TRP A 424 -7.70 -15.70 7.29
CA TRP A 424 -8.11 -14.30 7.28
C TRP A 424 -9.62 -14.16 7.06
N VAL A 425 -10.21 -14.93 6.14
CA VAL A 425 -11.68 -14.94 5.93
C VAL A 425 -12.40 -15.42 7.20
N ALA A 426 -11.92 -16.51 7.82
CA ALA A 426 -12.50 -17.01 9.07
C ALA A 426 -12.43 -15.98 10.21
N ALA A 427 -11.25 -15.40 10.44
CA ALA A 427 -11.03 -14.38 11.47
C ALA A 427 -11.87 -13.12 11.22
N SER A 428 -12.01 -12.70 9.95
CA SER A 428 -12.85 -11.55 9.57
C SER A 428 -14.34 -11.80 9.86
N LEU A 429 -14.77 -13.05 9.93
CA LEU A 429 -16.14 -13.44 10.31
C LEU A 429 -16.30 -13.74 11.81
N GLY A 430 -15.22 -13.66 12.58
CA GLY A 430 -15.21 -14.07 14.00
C GLY A 430 -15.22 -15.58 14.21
N GLU A 431 -14.94 -16.37 13.17
CA GLU A 431 -14.89 -17.83 13.30
C GLU A 431 -13.56 -18.29 13.92
N PRO A 432 -13.57 -19.36 14.73
CA PRO A 432 -12.36 -19.86 15.36
C PRO A 432 -11.38 -20.44 14.32
N VAL A 433 -10.11 -20.03 14.42
CA VAL A 433 -9.01 -20.55 13.62
C VAL A 433 -8.30 -21.66 14.40
N VAL A 434 -8.48 -22.91 13.98
CA VAL A 434 -8.09 -24.12 14.76
C VAL A 434 -6.56 -24.33 14.81
N SER A 435 -5.80 -23.86 13.81
CA SER A 435 -4.34 -23.95 13.78
C SER A 435 -3.80 -22.85 12.86
N PRO A 436 -3.45 -21.67 13.38
CA PRO A 436 -3.07 -20.54 12.55
C PRO A 436 -1.70 -20.80 11.92
N GLU A 437 -1.65 -21.20 10.65
CA GLU A 437 -0.44 -21.11 9.82
C GLU A 437 0.05 -19.66 9.78
N SER A 438 -0.85 -18.67 9.93
CA SER A 438 -0.52 -17.27 10.17
C SER A 438 0.38 -17.01 11.38
N SER A 439 0.46 -17.91 12.36
CA SER A 439 1.45 -17.81 13.45
C SER A 439 2.88 -18.11 13.01
N ASN A 440 3.04 -18.91 11.96
CA ASN A 440 4.33 -19.25 11.35
C ASN A 440 4.65 -18.37 10.13
N ALA A 441 3.67 -17.61 9.65
CA ALA A 441 3.85 -16.70 8.53
C ALA A 441 4.84 -15.57 8.90
N PRO A 442 5.71 -15.16 7.96
CA PRO A 442 6.58 -14.01 8.14
C PRO A 442 5.83 -12.76 8.64
N SER A 443 6.47 -11.96 9.49
CA SER A 443 5.85 -10.78 10.12
C SER A 443 5.38 -9.73 9.11
N ASP A 444 5.97 -9.71 7.91
CA ASP A 444 5.62 -8.86 6.77
C ASP A 444 4.41 -9.36 5.96
N ASN A 445 3.87 -10.55 6.26
CA ASN A 445 2.63 -11.01 5.64
C ASN A 445 1.42 -10.24 6.21
N VAL A 446 0.95 -9.27 5.43
CA VAL A 446 -0.15 -8.36 5.79
C VAL A 446 -1.44 -9.11 6.16
N LEU A 447 -1.79 -10.18 5.43
CA LEU A 447 -3.00 -10.95 5.73
C LEU A 447 -2.85 -11.71 7.06
N ALA A 448 -1.69 -12.35 7.29
CA ALA A 448 -1.43 -13.03 8.56
C ALA A 448 -1.44 -12.06 9.75
N ALA A 449 -0.88 -10.85 9.58
CA ALA A 449 -0.95 -9.81 10.59
C ALA A 449 -2.41 -9.38 10.86
N ALA A 450 -3.20 -9.14 9.82
CA ALA A 450 -4.62 -8.80 9.96
C ALA A 450 -5.41 -9.93 10.65
N THR A 451 -5.15 -11.19 10.29
CA THR A 451 -5.76 -12.37 10.94
C THR A 451 -5.50 -12.38 12.44
N ARG A 452 -4.26 -12.17 12.88
CA ARG A 452 -3.92 -12.15 14.31
C ARG A 452 -4.69 -11.08 15.07
N VAL A 453 -4.78 -9.87 14.52
CA VAL A 453 -5.53 -8.77 15.14
C VAL A 453 -7.02 -9.06 15.18
N LEU A 454 -7.59 -9.59 14.10
CA LEU A 454 -9.01 -9.92 14.03
C LEU A 454 -9.38 -11.03 15.01
N MET A 455 -8.53 -12.05 15.17
CA MET A 455 -8.70 -13.09 16.19
C MET A 455 -8.65 -12.49 17.60
N ALA A 456 -7.65 -11.66 17.89
CA ALA A 456 -7.53 -10.96 19.17
C ALA A 456 -8.74 -10.04 19.43
N LEU A 457 -9.25 -9.38 18.38
CA LEU A 457 -10.40 -8.49 18.46
C LEU A 457 -11.69 -9.27 18.74
N ALA A 458 -11.85 -10.46 18.16
CA ALA A 458 -13.01 -11.32 18.43
C ALA A 458 -13.04 -11.79 19.89
N GLU A 459 -11.88 -11.98 20.53
CA GLU A 459 -11.77 -12.36 21.94
C GLU A 459 -12.06 -11.18 22.89
N GLU A 460 -11.22 -10.14 22.85
CA GLU A 460 -11.36 -8.97 23.72
C GLU A 460 -10.62 -7.76 23.14
N PRO A 461 -11.20 -6.54 23.17
CA PRO A 461 -10.56 -5.36 22.58
C PRO A 461 -9.19 -5.02 23.17
N LYS A 462 -8.96 -5.31 24.45
CA LYS A 462 -7.67 -5.05 25.12
C LYS A 462 -6.54 -5.91 24.58
N VAL A 463 -6.84 -7.12 24.10
CA VAL A 463 -5.86 -8.02 23.50
C VAL A 463 -5.45 -7.46 22.14
N ALA A 464 -6.43 -7.13 21.29
CA ALA A 464 -6.18 -6.51 19.98
C ALA A 464 -5.42 -5.17 20.07
N ALA A 465 -5.71 -4.35 21.08
CA ALA A 465 -5.04 -3.06 21.27
C ALA A 465 -3.52 -3.19 21.40
N ARG A 466 -3.03 -4.24 22.08
CA ARG A 466 -1.58 -4.50 22.26
C ARG A 466 -0.90 -4.81 20.93
N ASP A 467 -1.57 -5.58 20.09
CA ASP A 467 -1.05 -5.97 18.78
C ASP A 467 -1.05 -4.79 17.81
N CYS A 468 -1.92 -3.80 18.01
CA CYS A 468 -2.11 -2.68 17.08
C CYS A 468 -1.10 -1.56 17.17
N ALA A 469 -0.32 -1.48 18.25
CA ALA A 469 0.61 -0.36 18.50
C ALA A 469 1.66 -0.16 17.40
N ASP A 470 2.04 -1.22 16.68
CA ASP A 470 3.07 -1.19 15.64
C ASP A 470 2.55 -1.48 14.23
N ILE A 471 1.24 -1.63 14.08
CA ILE A 471 0.59 -2.06 12.83
C ILE A 471 0.58 -0.94 11.79
N GLU A 472 0.66 -1.37 10.53
CA GLU A 472 0.71 -0.53 9.34
C GLU A 472 -0.65 -0.35 8.67
N PHE A 473 -0.76 0.69 7.84
CA PHE A 473 -1.95 0.98 7.05
C PHE A 473 -2.42 -0.21 6.19
N SER A 474 -1.48 -0.97 5.61
CA SER A 474 -1.78 -2.15 4.80
C SER A 474 -2.56 -3.21 5.57
N VAL A 475 -2.24 -3.40 6.86
CA VAL A 475 -2.91 -4.35 7.76
C VAL A 475 -4.30 -3.84 8.14
N PHE A 476 -4.44 -2.56 8.53
CA PHE A 476 -5.75 -1.96 8.81
C PHE A 476 -6.69 -2.02 7.60
N ARG A 477 -6.16 -1.80 6.39
CA ARG A 477 -6.92 -1.98 5.15
C ARG A 477 -7.47 -3.41 5.02
N ARG A 478 -6.72 -4.43 5.45
CA ARG A 478 -7.17 -5.84 5.44
C ARG A 478 -8.09 -6.20 6.60
N MET A 479 -8.09 -5.44 7.69
CA MET A 479 -9.06 -5.63 8.77
C MET A 479 -10.46 -5.13 8.42
N GLY A 480 -10.56 -4.13 7.54
CA GLY A 480 -11.80 -3.43 7.22
C GLY A 480 -12.03 -2.19 8.10
N THR A 481 -12.83 -1.25 7.59
CA THR A 481 -13.12 0.03 8.26
C THR A 481 -13.94 -0.18 9.53
N ASP A 482 -14.87 -1.13 9.53
CA ASP A 482 -15.71 -1.49 10.68
C ASP A 482 -14.89 -2.04 11.86
N ALA A 483 -13.97 -2.98 11.62
CA ALA A 483 -13.06 -3.51 12.63
C ALA A 483 -12.13 -2.42 13.19
N THR A 484 -11.60 -1.60 12.28
CA THR A 484 -10.65 -0.54 12.62
C THR A 484 -11.31 0.54 13.48
N LEU A 485 -12.52 0.96 13.10
CA LEU A 485 -13.30 1.93 13.86
C LEU A 485 -13.76 1.36 15.20
N LEU A 486 -14.18 0.09 15.24
CA LEU A 486 -14.54 -0.60 16.49
C LEU A 486 -13.36 -0.57 17.48
N LEU A 487 -12.15 -0.89 17.01
CA LEU A 487 -10.96 -0.89 17.84
C LEU A 487 -10.55 0.52 18.29
N ALA A 488 -10.57 1.51 17.38
CA ALA A 488 -10.25 2.89 17.73
C ALA A 488 -11.23 3.45 18.77
N ALA A 489 -12.53 3.26 18.54
CA ALA A 489 -13.59 3.72 19.44
C ALA A 489 -13.50 3.06 20.82
N GLU A 490 -13.23 1.76 20.87
CA GLU A 490 -13.11 1.04 22.13
C GLU A 490 -11.82 1.39 22.89
N SER A 491 -10.74 1.71 22.17
CA SER A 491 -9.51 2.25 22.78
C SER A 491 -9.77 3.61 23.43
N GLU A 492 -10.49 4.51 22.75
CA GLU A 492 -10.92 5.79 23.34
C GLU A 492 -11.83 5.57 24.56
N ARG A 493 -12.81 4.67 24.49
CA ARG A 493 -13.70 4.34 25.63
C ARG A 493 -12.93 3.81 26.84
N LEU A 494 -11.83 3.09 26.60
CA LEU A 494 -10.95 2.54 27.63
C LEU A 494 -9.89 3.54 28.13
N GLY A 495 -9.85 4.76 27.58
CA GLY A 495 -8.94 5.83 27.98
C GLY A 495 -7.59 5.86 27.26
N ASP A 496 -7.42 5.09 26.17
CA ASP A 496 -6.23 5.11 25.32
C ASP A 496 -6.46 5.96 24.06
N SER A 497 -6.60 7.27 24.28
CA SER A 497 -6.80 8.26 23.22
C SER A 497 -5.64 8.30 22.22
N ALA A 498 -4.41 8.02 22.68
CA ALA A 498 -3.23 8.02 21.82
C ALA A 498 -3.28 6.88 20.80
N LEU A 499 -3.64 5.67 21.24
CA LEU A 499 -3.84 4.54 20.35
C LEU A 499 -5.03 4.77 19.40
N ALA A 500 -6.16 5.30 19.91
CA ALA A 500 -7.32 5.61 19.09
C ALA A 500 -7.01 6.60 17.96
N ALA A 501 -6.35 7.71 18.29
CA ALA A 501 -5.90 8.70 17.30
C ALA A 501 -4.93 8.09 16.28
N ARG A 502 -3.96 7.29 16.75
CA ARG A 502 -3.01 6.59 15.87
C ARG A 502 -3.74 5.64 14.91
N ILE A 503 -4.65 4.81 15.40
CA ILE A 503 -5.40 3.86 14.56
C ILE A 503 -6.14 4.62 13.45
N LEU A 504 -6.85 5.70 13.78
CA LEU A 504 -7.52 6.52 12.77
C LEU A 504 -6.53 7.09 11.75
N ASP A 505 -5.40 7.65 12.22
CA ASP A 505 -4.38 8.28 11.38
C ASP A 505 -3.71 7.32 10.37
N VAL A 506 -3.59 6.04 10.74
CA VAL A 506 -3.02 5.00 9.87
C VAL A 506 -4.06 4.09 9.23
N SER A 507 -5.34 4.49 9.22
CA SER A 507 -6.43 3.72 8.61
C SER A 507 -7.03 4.41 7.39
N ALA A 508 -8.00 3.75 6.75
CA ALA A 508 -8.82 4.31 5.67
C ALA A 508 -10.16 4.90 6.17
N VAL A 509 -10.41 4.94 7.48
CA VAL A 509 -11.68 5.42 8.04
C VAL A 509 -11.82 6.92 7.78
N GLU A 510 -12.93 7.33 7.16
CA GLU A 510 -13.23 8.74 6.89
C GLU A 510 -13.83 9.43 8.14
N MET A 511 -13.12 9.44 9.27
CA MET A 511 -13.53 10.07 10.54
C MET A 511 -12.34 10.76 11.22
N GLY A 512 -12.55 11.97 11.75
CA GLY A 512 -11.56 12.65 12.58
C GLY A 512 -11.56 12.15 14.02
N PHE A 513 -10.43 12.28 14.72
CA PHE A 513 -10.33 11.85 16.12
C PHE A 513 -11.25 12.64 17.05
N GLY A 514 -11.41 13.96 16.86
CA GLY A 514 -12.37 14.75 17.63
C GLY A 514 -13.82 14.28 17.45
N GLU A 515 -14.23 13.93 16.23
CA GLU A 515 -15.57 13.37 15.98
C GLU A 515 -15.76 12.00 16.64
N LEU A 516 -14.75 11.12 16.57
CA LEU A 516 -14.75 9.84 17.27
C LEU A 516 -14.96 10.07 18.77
N GLN A 517 -14.16 10.96 19.36
CA GLN A 517 -14.22 11.29 20.77
C GLN A 517 -15.60 11.82 21.16
N ASP A 518 -16.15 12.77 20.39
CA ASP A 518 -17.45 13.34 20.68
C ASP A 518 -18.58 12.31 20.58
N VAL A 519 -18.52 11.35 19.65
CA VAL A 519 -19.48 10.24 19.58
C VAL A 519 -19.34 9.31 20.76
N VAL A 520 -18.12 8.86 21.06
CA VAL A 520 -17.85 7.94 22.17
C VAL A 520 -18.34 8.55 23.48
N HIS A 521 -18.09 9.84 23.73
CA HIS A 521 -18.54 10.54 24.94
C HIS A 521 -19.98 11.07 24.87
N GLY A 522 -20.72 10.79 23.79
CA GLY A 522 -22.13 11.16 23.64
C GLY A 522 -22.40 12.66 23.48
N LYS A 523 -21.40 13.45 23.09
CA LYS A 523 -21.52 14.87 22.73
C LYS A 523 -22.06 15.05 21.32
N LEU A 524 -21.80 14.09 20.43
CA LEU A 524 -22.24 14.11 19.04
C LEU A 524 -23.11 12.86 18.76
N PRO A 525 -24.36 13.02 18.26
CA PRO A 525 -25.18 11.88 17.88
C PRO A 525 -24.63 11.23 16.60
N LEU A 526 -24.63 9.90 16.54
CA LEU A 526 -24.14 9.13 15.40
C LEU A 526 -24.84 9.49 14.07
N GLU A 527 -26.10 9.89 14.12
CA GLU A 527 -26.90 10.33 12.96
C GLU A 527 -26.36 11.57 12.27
N SER A 528 -25.57 12.39 12.99
CA SER A 528 -24.97 13.60 12.45
C SER A 528 -23.74 13.33 11.58
N LEU A 529 -23.33 12.06 11.45
CA LEU A 529 -22.17 11.64 10.68
C LEU A 529 -22.60 10.93 9.38
N PRO A 530 -23.02 11.67 8.34
CA PRO A 530 -23.58 11.12 7.11
C PRO A 530 -22.52 10.44 6.21
N THR A 531 -21.26 10.42 6.63
CA THR A 531 -20.15 9.84 5.87
C THR A 531 -19.88 8.38 6.22
N LEU A 532 -20.41 7.89 7.35
CA LEU A 532 -20.11 6.54 7.78
C LEU A 532 -20.90 5.49 6.99
N ASP A 533 -20.23 4.39 6.67
CA ASP A 533 -20.88 3.18 6.18
C ASP A 533 -21.61 2.44 7.33
N TRP A 534 -22.34 1.37 7.00
CA TRP A 534 -23.17 0.68 8.00
C TRP A 534 -22.36 -0.16 8.98
N GLY A 535 -21.23 -0.72 8.55
CA GLY A 535 -20.32 -1.45 9.42
C GLY A 535 -19.68 -0.51 10.45
N GLU A 536 -19.21 0.67 10.00
CA GLU A 536 -18.69 1.75 10.83
C GLU A 536 -19.73 2.26 11.83
N ARG A 537 -20.99 2.46 11.39
CA ARG A 537 -22.08 2.86 12.29
C ARG A 537 -22.38 1.79 13.33
N ALA A 538 -22.44 0.52 12.93
CA ALA A 538 -22.66 -0.58 13.85
C ALA A 538 -21.52 -0.68 14.89
N ALA A 539 -20.27 -0.47 14.47
CA ALA A 539 -19.10 -0.42 15.35
C ALA A 539 -19.23 0.67 16.42
N LEU A 540 -19.55 1.91 16.03
CA LEU A 540 -19.75 3.01 16.98
C LEU A 540 -20.97 2.80 17.88
N SER A 541 -22.09 2.33 17.32
CA SER A 541 -23.28 1.96 18.09
C SER A 541 -22.96 0.92 19.17
N LEU A 542 -22.07 -0.04 18.88
CA LEU A 542 -21.64 -1.05 19.86
C LEU A 542 -20.81 -0.44 20.98
N VAL A 543 -19.86 0.44 20.65
CA VAL A 543 -19.05 1.13 21.68
C VAL A 543 -19.90 2.06 22.54
N VAL A 544 -20.85 2.79 21.95
CA VAL A 544 -21.82 3.60 22.70
C VAL A 544 -22.66 2.72 23.62
N ALA A 545 -23.17 1.57 23.16
CA ALA A 545 -23.92 0.63 23.99
C ALA A 545 -23.10 0.13 25.19
N ARG A 546 -21.83 -0.21 24.95
CA ARG A 546 -20.88 -0.67 25.98
C ARG A 546 -20.52 0.43 26.97
N ARG A 547 -20.40 1.68 26.52
CA ARG A 547 -20.23 2.83 27.44
C ARG A 547 -21.44 2.98 28.35
N LEU A 548 -22.66 2.95 27.80
CA LEU A 548 -23.88 3.04 28.59
C LEU A 548 -23.93 1.94 29.67
N ASP A 549 -23.52 0.72 29.33
CA ASP A 549 -23.37 -0.37 30.31
C ASP A 549 -22.37 -0.06 31.43
N ALA A 550 -21.20 0.48 31.08
CA ALA A 550 -20.17 0.87 32.05
C ALA A 550 -20.61 2.04 32.97
N GLU A 551 -21.53 2.87 32.49
CA GLU A 551 -22.16 3.97 33.22
C GLU A 551 -23.42 3.55 34.01
N GLY A 552 -23.92 2.32 33.80
CA GLY A 552 -25.17 1.85 34.40
C GLY A 552 -26.45 2.46 33.78
N VAL A 553 -26.36 2.97 32.55
CA VAL A 553 -27.47 3.54 31.77
C VAL A 553 -28.10 2.47 30.87
N ASP A 554 -29.40 2.57 30.58
CA ASP A 554 -30.08 1.62 29.68
C ASP A 554 -29.50 1.65 28.26
N SER A 555 -28.89 0.53 27.86
CA SER A 555 -28.23 0.33 26.57
C SER A 555 -29.04 -0.54 25.60
N LYS A 556 -30.25 -1.00 25.97
CA LYS A 556 -31.06 -1.93 25.14
C LYS A 556 -31.33 -1.38 23.73
N ALA A 557 -31.67 -0.09 23.64
CA ALA A 557 -31.93 0.57 22.36
C ALA A 557 -30.66 0.64 21.49
N ALA A 558 -29.50 0.89 22.10
CA ALA A 558 -28.22 0.95 21.40
C ALA A 558 -27.82 -0.44 20.88
N TYR A 559 -27.96 -1.51 21.67
CA TYR A 559 -27.73 -2.88 21.20
C TYR A 559 -28.71 -3.33 20.11
N ALA A 560 -29.99 -2.98 20.22
CA ALA A 560 -30.97 -3.24 19.17
C ALA A 560 -30.63 -2.52 17.87
N ARG A 561 -30.03 -1.32 17.97
CA ARG A 561 -29.51 -0.59 16.82
C ARG A 561 -28.33 -1.31 16.18
N VAL A 562 -27.34 -1.78 16.94
CA VAL A 562 -26.20 -2.57 16.39
C VAL A 562 -26.71 -3.74 15.53
N LYS A 563 -27.70 -4.50 16.04
CA LYS A 563 -28.29 -5.63 15.30
C LYS A 563 -28.98 -5.25 13.99
N ARG A 564 -29.48 -4.02 13.88
CA ARG A 564 -30.10 -3.50 12.64
C ARG A 564 -29.05 -2.98 11.65
N GLU A 565 -27.97 -2.40 12.16
CA GLU A 565 -26.91 -1.77 11.35
C GLU A 565 -25.89 -2.79 10.84
N ALA A 566 -25.60 -3.85 11.60
CA ALA A 566 -24.72 -4.95 11.19
C ALA A 566 -25.43 -5.91 10.22
N LEU A 567 -25.58 -5.49 8.96
CA LEU A 567 -26.30 -6.24 7.91
C LEU A 567 -25.64 -7.58 7.53
N LEU A 568 -24.31 -7.65 7.66
CA LEU A 568 -23.49 -8.81 7.30
C LEU A 568 -22.67 -9.27 8.52
N PRO A 569 -22.37 -10.57 8.65
CA PRO A 569 -21.47 -11.05 9.68
C PRO A 569 -20.08 -10.45 9.51
N GLY A 570 -19.41 -10.20 10.62
CA GLY A 570 -18.09 -9.57 10.65
C GLY A 570 -17.59 -9.28 12.07
N PRO A 571 -16.59 -8.40 12.21
CA PRO A 571 -15.97 -8.07 13.49
C PRO A 571 -16.96 -7.53 14.52
N VAL A 572 -17.91 -6.69 14.08
CA VAL A 572 -18.94 -6.12 14.97
C VAL A 572 -19.92 -7.18 15.47
N THR A 573 -20.36 -8.10 14.62
CA THR A 573 -21.27 -9.18 15.06
C THR A 573 -20.57 -10.17 15.97
N ALA A 574 -19.29 -10.48 15.69
CA ALA A 574 -18.46 -11.32 16.55
C ALA A 574 -18.26 -10.68 17.94
N ALA A 575 -17.91 -9.40 17.97
CA ALA A 575 -17.81 -8.64 19.21
C ALA A 575 -19.14 -8.59 19.99
N LEU A 576 -20.26 -8.41 19.30
CA LEU A 576 -21.59 -8.42 19.90
C LEU A 576 -21.93 -9.78 20.55
N GLU A 577 -21.45 -10.88 19.99
CA GLU A 577 -21.69 -12.24 20.48
C GLU A 577 -20.74 -12.63 21.62
N HIS A 578 -19.45 -12.30 21.49
CA HIS A 578 -18.40 -12.85 22.36
C HIS A 578 -17.95 -11.90 23.47
N TRP A 579 -18.04 -10.59 23.27
CA TRP A 579 -17.53 -9.66 24.29
C TRP A 579 -18.44 -9.60 25.51
N ALA A 580 -17.83 -9.75 26.68
CA ALA A 580 -18.52 -9.49 27.93
C ALA A 580 -19.01 -8.03 28.00
N ARG A 581 -20.24 -7.84 28.46
CA ARG A 581 -20.80 -6.51 28.72
C ARG A 581 -20.05 -5.85 29.89
N PRO A 582 -19.65 -4.58 29.77
CA PRO A 582 -19.00 -3.87 30.86
C PRO A 582 -19.89 -3.83 32.11
N LYS A 583 -19.28 -3.98 33.29
CA LYS A 583 -20.00 -3.78 34.56
C LYS A 583 -19.98 -2.29 34.94
N PRO A 584 -21.04 -1.76 35.56
CA PRO A 584 -21.04 -0.39 36.06
C PRO A 584 -19.88 -0.17 37.03
N SER A 585 -19.17 0.95 36.91
CA SER A 585 -18.05 1.30 37.79
C SER A 585 -18.43 1.44 39.28
N SER A 586 -19.74 1.59 39.56
CA SER A 586 -20.32 1.62 40.92
C SER A 586 -20.76 0.25 41.44
N ALA A 587 -20.68 -0.83 40.65
CA ALA A 587 -21.08 -2.16 41.09
C ALA A 587 -20.09 -2.68 42.14
N VAL A 588 -20.57 -2.89 43.37
CA VAL A 588 -19.79 -3.51 44.44
C VAL A 588 -19.55 -4.98 44.05
N ALA A 589 -18.33 -5.47 44.24
CA ALA A 589 -18.00 -6.88 44.01
C ALA A 589 -18.89 -7.78 44.90
N GLY A 590 -19.95 -8.34 44.33
CA GLY A 590 -20.97 -9.10 45.06
C GLY A 590 -22.39 -8.97 44.49
N ASP A 591 -22.65 -7.91 43.71
CA ASP A 591 -23.93 -7.75 42.99
C ASP A 591 -23.96 -8.65 41.75
N THR A 592 -24.04 -9.95 41.96
CA THR A 592 -24.55 -10.89 40.96
C THR A 592 -25.95 -11.29 41.40
N GLU A 593 -26.97 -10.66 40.81
CA GLU A 593 -28.32 -11.22 40.80
C GLU A 593 -28.59 -11.95 39.48
N PRO A 594 -29.45 -12.99 39.50
CA PRO A 594 -29.37 -14.19 38.67
C PRO A 594 -29.75 -14.05 37.19
#